data_AF-A0A7J9QUY4-F1
#
_entry.id   AF-A0A7J9QUY4-F1
#
_cell.length_a   1.000
_cell.length_b   1.000
_cell.length_c   1.000
_cell.angle_alpha   90.00
_cell.angle_beta   90.00
_cell.angle_gamma   90.00
#
_symmetry.space_group_name_H-M   'P 1'
#
loop_
_entity.id
_entity.type
_entity.pdbx_description
1 polymer ?
#
loop_
_entity_poly.entity_id
_entity_poly.type
_entity_poly.pdbx_seq_one_letter_code
_entity_poly.pdbx_strand_id
1 'polypeptide(L)'
;MSEKNEDRLDEIFKLQKGLSEVMKLDRYPKDAEGRVSALCTAIMHEAVELQRTTNWKWWKTPTEFNENEAREELIDIWHFVVQASLELKLTPDDILDEYKRKNQINHERQKNGY
;
A
#
# COMPACT_ATOMS: atom_id res chain seq x y z
N MET A 1 -14.08 -19.59 19.01
CA MET A 1 -13.85 -18.13 19.01
C MET A 1 -14.59 -17.55 17.82
N SER A 2 -15.87 -17.19 18.01
CA SER A 2 -16.61 -16.31 17.09
C SER A 2 -16.24 -14.87 17.43
N GLU A 3 -16.22 -13.86 16.58
CA GLU A 3 -16.56 -13.63 15.17
C GLU A 3 -15.67 -12.44 14.77
N LYS A 4 -15.08 -12.40 13.58
CA LYS A 4 -14.64 -11.12 12.98
C LYS A 4 -15.42 -10.93 11.70
N ASN A 5 -16.67 -10.46 11.88
CA ASN A 5 -17.58 -10.00 10.82
C ASN A 5 -17.33 -8.53 10.44
N GLU A 6 -16.30 -7.89 10.98
CA GLU A 6 -15.87 -6.58 10.49
C GLU A 6 -15.03 -6.78 9.22
N ASP A 7 -15.47 -6.16 8.14
CA ASP A 7 -14.68 -6.07 6.93
C ASP A 7 -13.41 -5.28 7.25
N ARG A 8 -12.28 -5.98 7.24
CA ARG A 8 -10.98 -5.43 7.65
C ARG A 8 -10.50 -4.36 6.69
N LEU A 9 -10.86 -4.45 5.41
CA LEU A 9 -10.46 -3.45 4.43
C LEU A 9 -11.30 -2.18 4.61
N ASP A 10 -12.59 -2.31 4.91
CA ASP A 10 -13.42 -1.17 5.33
C ASP A 10 -12.86 -0.49 6.59
N GLU A 11 -12.42 -1.27 7.59
CA GLU A 11 -11.81 -0.74 8.80
C GLU A 11 -10.53 0.07 8.49
N ILE A 12 -9.64 -0.48 7.65
CA ILE A 12 -8.42 0.21 7.18
C ILE A 12 -8.77 1.52 6.47
N PHE A 13 -9.75 1.50 5.57
CA PHE A 13 -10.18 2.69 4.83
C PHE A 13 -10.78 3.75 5.76
N LYS A 14 -11.55 3.32 6.76
CA LYS A 14 -12.12 4.21 7.78
C LYS A 14 -11.04 4.88 8.61
N LEU A 15 -10.04 4.12 9.06
CA LEU A 15 -8.89 4.65 9.82
C LEU A 15 -8.10 5.65 8.97
N GLN A 16 -7.83 5.31 7.70
CA GLN A 16 -7.09 6.20 6.80
C GLN A 16 -7.85 7.51 6.55
N LYS A 17 -9.16 7.46 6.28
CA LYS A 17 -9.98 8.68 6.09
C LYS A 17 -9.92 9.60 7.31
N GLY A 18 -10.04 9.04 8.51
CA GLY A 18 -9.94 9.80 9.76
C GLY A 18 -8.58 10.46 9.93
N LEU A 19 -7.50 9.79 9.52
CA LEU A 19 -6.15 10.37 9.50
C LEU A 19 -6.04 11.50 8.48
N SER A 20 -6.51 11.31 7.24
CA SER A 20 -6.42 12.33 6.18
C SER A 20 -7.10 13.64 6.56
N GLU A 21 -8.22 13.58 7.28
CA GLU A 21 -8.99 14.75 7.72
C GLU A 21 -8.23 15.66 8.70
N VAL A 22 -7.30 15.10 9.48
CA VAL A 22 -6.52 15.84 10.48
C VAL A 22 -5.12 16.23 9.99
N MET A 23 -4.70 15.73 8.82
CA MET A 23 -3.39 16.06 8.24
C MET A 23 -3.36 17.51 7.75
N LYS A 24 -2.24 18.21 8.03
CA LYS A 24 -1.95 19.52 7.44
C LYS A 24 -1.42 19.34 6.01
N LEU A 25 -2.31 19.49 5.04
CA LEU A 25 -2.05 19.20 3.63
C LEU A 25 -1.67 20.44 2.80
N ASP A 26 -1.11 21.48 3.43
CA ASP A 26 -0.77 22.75 2.76
C ASP A 26 0.20 22.58 1.57
N ARG A 27 1.04 21.53 1.61
CA ARG A 27 1.98 21.16 0.54
C ARG A 27 1.48 20.02 -0.34
N TYR A 28 0.33 19.44 -0.01
CA TYR A 28 -0.24 18.35 -0.77
C TYR A 28 -0.86 18.88 -2.06
N PRO A 29 -0.67 18.22 -3.22
CA PRO A 29 -1.22 18.71 -4.48
C PRO A 29 -2.74 18.85 -4.47
N LYS A 30 -3.25 19.82 -5.23
CA LYS A 30 -4.69 20.17 -5.25
C LYS A 30 -5.49 19.36 -6.25
N ASP A 31 -4.85 18.83 -7.28
CA ASP A 31 -5.46 17.94 -8.27
C ASP A 31 -5.13 16.47 -7.98
N ALA A 32 -5.95 15.57 -8.51
CA ALA A 32 -5.83 14.13 -8.25
C ALA A 32 -4.54 13.53 -8.81
N GLU A 33 -4.10 13.97 -9.99
CA GLU A 33 -2.88 13.47 -10.64
C GLU A 33 -1.64 13.80 -9.81
N GLY A 34 -1.50 15.06 -9.40
CA GLY A 34 -0.41 15.50 -8.53
C GLY A 34 -0.39 14.74 -7.20
N ARG A 35 -1.56 14.49 -6.60
CA ARG A 35 -1.65 13.73 -5.34
C ARG A 35 -1.21 12.29 -5.49
N VAL A 36 -1.67 11.62 -6.55
CA VAL A 36 -1.23 10.26 -6.88
C VAL A 36 0.27 10.22 -7.13
N SER A 37 0.83 11.18 -7.87
CA SER A 37 2.27 11.30 -8.10
C SER A 37 3.07 11.46 -6.80
N ALA A 38 2.61 12.32 -5.90
CA ALA A 38 3.24 12.51 -4.58
C ALA A 38 3.18 11.24 -3.72
N LEU A 39 2.05 10.52 -3.74
CA LEU A 39 1.90 9.25 -3.01
C LEU A 39 2.75 8.13 -3.61
N CYS A 40 2.86 8.04 -4.94
CA CYS A 40 3.81 7.12 -5.58
C CYS A 40 5.24 7.40 -5.13
N THR A 41 5.60 8.69 -4.99
CA THR A 41 6.91 9.07 -4.45
C THR A 41 7.07 8.58 -3.02
N ALA A 42 6.09 8.79 -2.14
CA ALA A 42 6.12 8.28 -0.77
C ALA A 42 6.27 6.75 -0.73
N ILE A 43 5.46 6.01 -1.49
CA ILE A 43 5.54 4.54 -1.62
C ILE A 43 6.94 4.08 -2.03
N MET A 44 7.57 4.76 -3.01
CA MET A 44 8.93 4.41 -3.44
C MET A 44 9.95 4.61 -2.32
N HIS A 45 9.79 5.65 -1.52
CA HIS A 45 10.67 5.92 -0.39
C HIS A 45 10.48 4.88 0.72
N GLU A 46 9.25 4.56 1.12
CA GLU A 46 9.01 3.51 2.13
C GLU A 46 9.44 2.11 1.65
N ALA A 47 9.33 1.83 0.35
CA ALA A 47 9.91 0.60 -0.22
C ALA A 47 11.44 0.54 -0.08
N VAL A 48 12.12 1.70 -0.14
CA VAL A 48 13.56 1.81 0.13
C VAL A 48 13.84 1.64 1.62
N GLU A 49 13.01 2.17 2.52
CA GLU A 49 13.14 1.98 3.96
C GLU A 49 12.96 0.51 4.34
N LEU A 50 11.91 -0.15 3.83
CA LEU A 50 11.73 -1.60 3.94
C LEU A 50 12.94 -2.38 3.40
N GLN A 51 13.49 -2.03 2.23
CA GLN A 51 14.71 -2.68 1.71
C GLN A 51 15.89 -2.50 2.68
N ARG A 52 16.02 -1.35 3.33
CA ARG A 52 17.12 -1.06 4.26
C ARG A 52 17.09 -1.92 5.53
N THR A 53 15.94 -2.48 5.89
CA THR A 53 15.82 -3.48 6.97
C THR A 53 16.46 -4.83 6.61
N THR A 54 16.77 -5.05 5.33
CA THR A 54 17.33 -6.31 4.82
C THR A 54 18.85 -6.23 4.60
N ASN A 55 19.48 -7.39 4.39
CA ASN A 55 20.89 -7.49 3.98
C ASN A 55 21.14 -7.15 2.50
N TRP A 56 20.51 -6.10 1.97
CA TRP A 56 20.59 -5.74 0.54
C TRP A 56 22.01 -5.38 0.06
N LYS A 57 22.85 -4.83 0.96
CA LYS A 57 24.27 -4.61 0.70
C LYS A 57 25.01 -5.94 0.80
N TRP A 58 24.92 -6.73 -0.25
CA TRP A 58 25.52 -8.07 -0.33
C TRP A 58 27.04 -8.09 -0.10
N TRP A 59 27.72 -6.94 -0.18
CA TRP A 59 29.15 -6.77 0.11
C TRP A 59 29.47 -6.44 1.59
N LYS A 60 28.47 -6.36 2.48
CA LYS A 60 28.66 -6.17 3.93
C LYS A 60 28.45 -7.46 4.69
N THR A 61 28.99 -7.54 5.91
CA THR A 61 28.68 -8.62 6.85
C THR A 61 27.18 -8.64 7.14
N PRO A 62 26.48 -9.77 6.93
CA PRO A 62 25.06 -9.87 7.23
C PRO A 62 24.75 -9.63 8.71
N THR A 63 23.65 -8.93 8.97
CA THR A 63 23.07 -8.80 10.31
C THR A 63 21.80 -9.64 10.42
N GLU A 64 21.34 -9.85 11.64
CA GLU A 64 20.02 -10.45 11.89
C GLU A 64 18.92 -9.58 11.26
N PHE A 65 17.89 -10.23 10.72
CA PHE A 65 16.78 -9.54 10.08
C PHE A 65 15.78 -9.08 11.14
N ASN A 66 15.59 -7.77 11.26
CA ASN A 66 14.61 -7.19 12.17
C ASN A 66 13.20 -7.26 11.56
N GLU A 67 12.50 -8.36 11.78
CA GLU A 67 11.14 -8.57 11.27
C GLU A 67 10.14 -7.51 11.75
N ASN A 68 10.31 -6.95 12.95
CA ASN A 68 9.38 -5.97 13.49
C ASN A 68 9.48 -4.64 12.73
N GLU A 69 10.70 -4.16 12.50
CA GLU A 69 10.95 -2.96 11.69
C GLU A 69 10.48 -3.18 10.24
N ALA A 70 10.77 -4.34 9.64
CA ALA A 70 10.27 -4.65 8.30
C ALA A 70 8.73 -4.68 8.21
N ARG A 71 8.03 -5.08 9.27
CA ARG A 71 6.56 -5.02 9.31
C ARG A 71 6.06 -3.59 9.43
N GLU A 72 6.72 -2.75 10.20
CA GLU A 72 6.40 -1.32 10.34
C GLU A 72 6.51 -0.60 8.99
N GLU A 73 7.66 -0.73 8.32
CA GLU A 73 7.89 -0.14 6.99
C GLU A 73 6.91 -0.65 5.93
N LEU A 74 6.50 -1.92 6.02
CA LEU A 74 5.46 -2.47 5.14
C LEU A 74 4.10 -1.80 5.39
N ILE A 75 3.76 -1.48 6.64
CA ILE A 75 2.52 -0.79 6.98
C ILE A 75 2.56 0.68 6.52
N ASP A 76 3.72 1.33 6.52
CA ASP A 76 3.87 2.67 5.96
C ASP A 76 3.60 2.70 4.45
N ILE A 77 4.06 1.69 3.72
CA ILE A 77 3.66 1.48 2.31
C ILE A 77 2.14 1.36 2.18
N TRP A 78 1.49 0.58 3.06
CA TRP A 78 0.04 0.40 3.04
C TRP A 78 -0.73 1.70 3.28
N HIS A 79 -0.26 2.56 4.20
CA HIS A 79 -0.87 3.88 4.42
C HIS A 79 -0.94 4.69 3.12
N PHE A 80 0.14 4.71 2.34
CA PHE A 80 0.17 5.45 1.08
C PHE A 80 -0.62 4.77 -0.04
N VAL A 81 -0.67 3.43 -0.10
CA VAL A 81 -1.51 2.69 -1.06
C VAL A 81 -3.00 2.93 -0.80
N VAL A 82 -3.42 2.90 0.47
CA VAL A 82 -4.81 3.17 0.86
C VAL A 82 -5.16 4.62 0.59
N GLN A 83 -4.26 5.57 0.93
CA GLN A 83 -4.47 6.97 0.58
C GLN A 83 -4.62 7.15 -0.94
N ALA A 84 -3.78 6.51 -1.75
CA ALA A 84 -3.86 6.62 -3.22
C ALA A 84 -5.20 6.08 -3.74
N SER A 85 -5.71 5.01 -3.12
CA SER A 85 -7.01 4.45 -3.43
C SER A 85 -8.14 5.44 -3.12
N LEU A 86 -8.06 6.16 -1.98
CA LEU A 86 -9.00 7.25 -1.66
C LEU A 86 -8.94 8.40 -2.66
N GLU A 87 -7.73 8.79 -3.10
CA GLU A 87 -7.56 9.85 -4.10
C GLU A 87 -8.13 9.49 -5.48
N LEU A 88 -8.08 8.19 -5.83
CA LEU A 88 -8.70 7.63 -7.01
C LEU A 88 -10.19 7.29 -6.83
N LYS A 89 -10.75 7.58 -5.64
CA LYS A 89 -12.15 7.34 -5.26
C LYS A 89 -12.55 5.86 -5.33
N LEU A 90 -11.60 4.96 -5.07
CA LEU A 90 -11.87 3.52 -4.95
C LEU A 90 -12.47 3.21 -3.58
N THR A 91 -13.51 2.39 -3.58
CA THR A 91 -14.02 1.70 -2.39
C THR A 91 -13.32 0.35 -2.20
N PRO A 92 -13.41 -0.26 -1.01
CA PRO A 92 -12.97 -1.65 -0.79
C PRO A 92 -13.57 -2.65 -1.79
N ASP A 93 -14.85 -2.49 -2.16
CA ASP A 93 -15.50 -3.29 -3.19
C ASP A 93 -14.86 -3.09 -4.57
N ASP A 94 -14.61 -1.84 -4.98
CA ASP A 94 -13.95 -1.53 -6.25
C ASP A 94 -12.55 -2.18 -6.34
N ILE A 95 -11.81 -2.17 -5.23
CA ILE A 95 -10.49 -2.81 -5.15
C ILE A 95 -10.60 -4.31 -5.35
N LEU A 96 -11.56 -4.96 -4.66
CA LEU A 96 -11.77 -6.39 -4.77
C LEU A 96 -12.14 -6.79 -6.21
N ASP A 97 -13.02 -6.02 -6.85
CA ASP A 97 -13.46 -6.29 -8.21
C ASP A 97 -12.35 -6.06 -9.23
N GLU A 98 -11.58 -4.97 -9.11
CA GLU A 98 -10.42 -4.72 -9.96
C GLU A 98 -9.32 -5.79 -9.77
N TYR A 99 -9.11 -6.24 -8.53
CA TYR A 99 -8.19 -7.34 -8.23
C TYR A 99 -8.63 -8.65 -8.88
N LYS A 100 -9.90 -9.05 -8.75
CA LYS A 100 -10.46 -10.25 -9.41
C LYS A 100 -10.29 -10.16 -10.93
N ARG A 101 -10.62 -9.01 -11.52
CA ARG A 101 -10.47 -8.77 -12.96
C ARG A 101 -9.03 -8.94 -13.41
N LYS A 102 -8.07 -8.33 -12.72
CA LYS A 102 -6.64 -8.45 -13.03
C LYS A 102 -6.13 -9.86 -12.85
N ASN A 103 -6.56 -10.56 -11.80
CA ASN A 103 -6.18 -11.94 -11.53
C ASN A 103 -6.65 -12.88 -12.64
N GLN A 104 -7.90 -12.72 -13.11
CA GLN A 104 -8.42 -13.48 -14.25
C GLN A 104 -7.57 -13.26 -15.51
N ILE A 105 -7.26 -12.01 -15.86
CA ILE A 105 -6.41 -11.68 -17.01
C ILE A 105 -5.03 -12.35 -16.87
N ASN A 106 -4.43 -12.35 -15.69
CA ASN A 106 -3.13 -12.98 -15.45
C ASN A 106 -3.20 -14.51 -15.59
N HIS A 107 -4.27 -15.15 -15.13
CA HIS A 107 -4.50 -16.59 -15.34
C HIS A 107 -4.68 -16.93 -16.83
N GLU A 108 -5.40 -16.10 -17.58
CA GLU A 108 -5.57 -16.27 -19.03
C GLU A 108 -4.23 -16.13 -19.77
N ARG A 109 -3.38 -15.18 -19.37
CA ARG A 109 -2.02 -15.02 -19.92
C ARG A 109 -1.15 -16.25 -19.69
N GLN A 110 -1.19 -16.84 -18.49
CA GLN A 110 -0.43 -18.06 -18.19
C GLN A 110 -0.95 -19.28 -18.97
N LYS A 111 -2.26 -19.38 -19.20
CA LYS A 111 -2.85 -20.47 -20.01
C LYS A 111 -2.51 -20.36 -21.51
N ASN A 112 -2.38 -19.14 -22.02
CA ASN A 112 -2.19 -18.86 -23.44
C ASN A 112 -0.72 -18.67 -23.85
N GLY A 113 0.23 -19.09 -23.00
CA GLY A 113 1.64 -19.23 -23.37
C GLY A 113 2.48 -17.97 -23.21
N TYR A 114 2.53 -17.45 -21.99
CA TYR A 114 3.83 -17.02 -21.48
C TYR A 114 4.70 -18.25 -21.19
#